data_AF-A0A9D4FDM2-F1
#
_entry.id   AF-A0A9D4FDM2-F1
#
_cell.length_a   1.000
_cell.length_b   1.000
_cell.length_c   1.000
_cell.angle_alpha   90.00
_cell.angle_beta   90.00
_cell.angle_gamma   90.00
#
_symmetry.space_group_name_H-M   'P 1'
#
loop_
_entity.id
_entity.type
_entity.pdbx_description
1 polymer ?
#
loop_
_entity_poly.entity_id
_entity_poly.type
_entity_poly.pdbx_seq_one_letter_code
_entity_poly.pdbx_strand_id
1 'polypeptide(L)' 'MVKEEGITVYRASRMFNVPERTLRDRFIGRVDPDMCVMGKLPLLDQLEEAKLVNHFKRMAD' A
#
# COMPACT_ATOMS: atom_id res chain seq x y z
N MET A 1 31.13 -18.31 -6.80
CA MET A 1 30.17 -17.55 -5.97
C MET A 1 28.94 -17.30 -6.81
N VAL A 2 27.88 -18.08 -6.59
CA VAL A 2 26.59 -17.84 -7.24
C VAL A 2 26.07 -16.56 -6.59
N LYS A 3 26.00 -15.46 -7.36
CA LYS A 3 25.29 -14.26 -6.89
C LYS A 3 23.84 -14.69 -6.76
N GLU A 4 23.32 -14.81 -5.54
CA GLU A 4 21.89 -15.02 -5.35
C GLU A 4 21.18 -13.88 -6.09
N GLU A 5 20.53 -14.23 -7.20
CA GLU A 5 19.71 -13.27 -7.92
C GLU A 5 18.55 -12.93 -6.99
N GLY A 6 18.64 -11.76 -6.34
CA GLY A 6 17.58 -11.23 -5.52
C GLY A 6 16.25 -11.23 -6.28
N ILE A 7 15.14 -11.29 -5.55
CA ILE A 7 13.81 -11.27 -6.16
C ILE A 7 13.56 -9.94 -6.88
N THR A 8 12.94 -9.99 -8.07
CA THR A 8 12.55 -8.77 -8.79
C THR A 8 11.52 -7.98 -8.00
N VAL A 9 11.49 -6.65 -8.17
CA VAL A 9 10.49 -5.76 -7.54
C VAL A 9 9.06 -6.22 -7.83
N TYR A 10 8.81 -6.69 -9.06
CA TYR A 10 7.52 -7.28 -9.43
C TYR A 10 7.17 -8.51 -8.59
N ARG A 11 8.10 -9.48 -8.47
CA ARG A 11 7.87 -10.68 -7.64
C ARG A 11 7.68 -10.33 -6.17
N ALA A 12 8.47 -9.40 -5.64
CA ALA A 12 8.34 -8.91 -4.27
C ALA A 12 6.98 -8.23 -4.02
N SER A 13 6.50 -7.41 -4.97
CA SER A 13 5.21 -6.73 -4.88
C SER A 13 4.05 -7.72 -4.73
N ARG A 14 4.05 -8.78 -5.54
CA ARG A 14 3.03 -9.84 -5.48
C ARG A 14 3.13 -10.70 -4.21
N MET A 15 4.34 -10.97 -3.73
CA MET A 15 4.59 -11.84 -2.58
C MET A 15 4.22 -11.17 -1.25
N PHE A 16 4.56 -9.89 -1.10
CA PHE A 16 4.35 -9.14 0.14
C PHE A 16 3.12 -8.24 0.10
N ASN A 17 2.39 -8.21 -1.02
CA ASN A 17 1.25 -7.34 -1.26
C ASN A 17 1.57 -5.85 -1.01
N VAL A 18 2.75 -5.43 -1.46
CA VAL A 18 3.24 -4.04 -1.34
C VAL A 18 3.36 -3.45 -2.74
N PRO A 19 2.84 -2.25 -3.03
CA PRO A 19 2.98 -1.63 -4.34
C PRO A 19 4.44 -1.52 -4.80
N GLU A 20 4.70 -1.78 -6.08
CA GLU A 20 6.07 -1.72 -6.64
C GLU A 20 6.75 -0.37 -6.39
N ARG A 21 5.97 0.72 -6.43
CA ARG A 21 6.45 2.08 -6.15
C ARG A 21 6.99 2.19 -4.73
N THR A 22 6.28 1.66 -3.74
CA THR A 22 6.72 1.65 -2.33
C THR A 22 8.02 0.86 -2.16
N LEU A 23 8.16 -0.28 -2.84
CA LEU A 23 9.39 -1.07 -2.80
C LEU A 23 10.58 -0.32 -3.42
N ARG A 24 10.36 0.36 -4.56
CA ARG A 24 11.37 1.21 -5.20
C ARG A 24 11.74 2.40 -4.32
N ASP A 25 10.75 3.07 -3.73
CA ASP A 25 10.94 4.22 -2.85
C ASP A 25 11.73 3.83 -1.58
N ARG A 26 11.51 2.62 -1.03
CA ARG A 26 12.35 2.05 0.04
C ARG A 26 13.79 1.81 -0.40
N PHE A 27 14.00 1.23 -1.60
CA PHE A 27 15.35 0.95 -2.11
C PHE A 27 16.18 2.22 -2.32
N ILE A 28 15.57 3.30 -2.81
CA ILE A 28 16.24 4.59 -3.03
C ILE A 28 16.31 5.47 -1.77
N GLY A 29 15.89 4.95 -0.61
CA GLY A 29 15.94 5.66 0.67
C GLY A 29 14.97 6.84 0.79
N ARG A 30 13.93 6.92 -0.07
CA ARG A 30 12.85 7.92 0.06
C ARG A 30 11.86 7.59 1.16
N VAL A 31 11.79 6.31 1.55
CA VAL A 31 10.99 5.83 2.67
C VAL A 31 11.95 5.21 3.66
N ASP A 32 12.09 5.83 4.82
CA ASP A 32 12.81 5.23 5.94
C ASP A 32 12.10 3.90 6.32
N PRO A 33 12.79 2.75 6.23
CA PRO A 33 12.22 1.45 6.55
C PRO A 33 11.69 1.37 7.99
N ASP A 34 12.32 2.10 8.90
CA ASP A 34 11.94 2.17 10.32
C ASP A 34 10.79 3.16 10.57
N MET A 35 10.49 4.03 9.60
CA MET A 35 9.31 4.90 9.60
C MET A 35 8.11 4.29 8.86
N CYS A 36 8.16 3.01 8.48
CA CYS A 36 6.97 2.30 8.03
C CYS A 36 6.02 2.03 9.20
N VAL A 37 5.45 3.09 9.76
CA VAL A 37 4.33 3.01 10.69
C VAL A 37 3.15 2.48 9.90
N MET A 38 2.47 1.47 10.44
CA MET A 38 1.12 1.15 9.96
C MET A 38 0.35 2.47 9.97
N GLY A 39 -0.20 2.84 8.81
CA GLY A 39 -1.03 4.03 8.70
C GLY A 39 -2.14 3.98 9.76
N LYS A 40 -2.69 5.15 10.12
CA LYS A 40 -3.81 5.17 11.05
C LYS A 40 -4.86 4.17 10.61
N LEU A 41 -5.36 3.39 11.57
CA LEU A 41 -6.50 2.53 11.31
C LEU A 41 -7.61 3.37 10.66
N PRO A 42 -8.33 2.80 9.67
CA PRO A 42 -9.47 3.48 9.07
C PRO A 42 -10.38 4.01 10.17
N LEU A 43 -10.79 5.28 10.05
CA LEU A 43 -11.70 5.93 11.00
C LEU A 43 -13.08 5.27 10.98
N LEU A 44 -13.46 4.71 9.84
CA LEU A 44 -14.75 4.10 9.58
C LEU A 44 -14.56 2.63 9.25
N ASP A 45 -15.50 1.81 9.68
CA ASP A 45 -15.56 0.44 9.21
C ASP A 45 -16.05 0.37 7.74
N GLN A 46 -15.96 -0.81 7.14
CA GLN A 46 -16.36 -1.01 5.73
C GLN A 46 -17.83 -0.65 5.48
N LEU A 47 -18.71 -0.85 6.46
CA LEU A 47 -20.14 -0.57 6.33
C LEU A 47 -20.41 0.94 6.38
N GLU A 48 -19.72 1.65 7.28
CA GLU A 48 -19.77 3.10 7.40
C GLU A 48 -19.20 3.79 6.15
N GLU A 49 -18.07 3.31 5.63
CA GLU A 49 -17.53 3.80 4.35
C GLU A 49 -18.53 3.59 3.21
N ALA A 50 -19.16 2.42 3.12
CA ALA A 50 -20.16 2.14 2.08
C ALA A 50 -21.38 3.06 2.17
N LYS A 51 -21.85 3.38 3.38
CA LYS A 51 -22.93 4.36 3.61
C LYS A 51 -22.51 5.75 3.13
N LEU A 52 -21.29 6.18 3.45
CA LEU A 52 -20.77 7.48 3.06
C LEU A 52 -20.68 7.62 1.53
N VAL A 53 -20.13 6.61 0.86
CA VAL A 53 -20.04 6.57 -0.61
C VAL A 53 -21.41 6.64 -1.25
N ASN A 54 -22.39 5.89 -0.73
CA ASN A 54 -23.76 5.93 -1.26
C ASN A 54 -24.44 7.28 -1.06
N HIS A 55 -24.16 7.98 0.05
CA HIS A 55 -24.68 9.33 0.28
C HIS A 55 -24.16 10.31 -0.76
N PHE A 56 -22.84 10.32 -1.02
CA PHE A 56 -22.26 11.20 -2.04
C PHE A 56 -22.75 10.91 -3.45
N LYS A 57 -22.94 9.64 -3.81
CA LYS A 57 -23.55 9.28 -5.11
C LYS A 57 -24.92 9.91 -5.28
N ARG A 58 -25.78 9.86 -4.26
CA ARG A 58 -27.12 10.48 -4.29
C ARG A 58 -27.09 12.01 -4.34
N MET A 59 -26.03 12.64 -3.85
CA MET A 59 -25.89 14.11 -3.94
C MET A 59 -25.40 14.57 -5.32
N ALA A 60 -24.83 13.67 -6.11
CA ALA A 60 -24.32 13.96 -7.46
C ALA A 60 -25.37 13.72 -8.56
N ASP A 61 -26.52 13.14 -8.20
CA ASP A 61 -27.72 13.01 -9.04
C ASP A 61 -28.60 14.26 -8.93
#